data_AF-A0A165SZ96-F1
#
_entry.id   AF-A0A165SZ96-F1
#
_cell.length_a   1.000
_cell.length_b   1.000
_cell.length_c   1.000
_cell.angle_alpha   90.00
_cell.angle_beta   90.00
_cell.angle_gamma   90.00
#
_symmetry.space_group_name_H-M   'P 1'
#
loop_
_entity.id
_entity.type
_entity.pdbx_description
1 polymer ?
#
loop_
_entity_poly.entity_id
_entity_poly.type
_entity_poly.pdbx_seq_one_letter_code
_entity_poly.pdbx_strand_id
1 'polypeptide(L)'
;MPCDSLEQLVDDILIEILCGLPVRDILSVRQASKRLSFVTRTRNVWHHKFCSEVLGRGPSLSEDGSRFLSVSSSDLEWRTRRAMRLHKKWTAIDSVKACTFEVPAEHGPARQVMLVPEAWRILTVHENRVLCWQLLDSLDSGLSVQPSGEYAFPSDDAPRLVRDSAGSDIIALGSRTRHQMPVIIFSVAKHPSFVERHVIPSLPGLLVGMWHHLLFCDTTMPDVVEDARGIEIRDWRHHGGGTVLCPKFHPSCGDLLDLQIFSCHLLVVWDAAIAVYPMPEIPEEGQTIAEPVKIYLFAERVSRPIAFTTCRANLDTASAAAANSSTAAQALTIIARPKFRPYGLVHSVMRPLIGDTSDFPFSLTRIPNRTERICSALSCGSSGRGIWIDCKSVLRCSPAPMMLPSSDIQYTVDFVPNPVWTLNTRLNPETACMDFDEGMGLIVVGTEGGKVSIIDLA
;
A
#
# COMPACT_ATOMS: atom_id res chain seq x y z
N MET A 1 -44.90 -23.48 3.52
CA MET A 1 -45.44 -22.22 4.10
C MET A 1 -44.66 -21.08 3.48
N PRO A 2 -45.32 -20.03 2.96
CA PRO A 2 -44.63 -18.83 2.50
C PRO A 2 -43.91 -18.16 3.69
N CYS A 3 -42.72 -17.65 3.43
CA CYS A 3 -41.93 -16.91 4.42
C CYS A 3 -42.42 -15.45 4.38
N ASP A 4 -43.31 -15.09 5.30
CA ASP A 4 -44.01 -13.79 5.26
C ASP A 4 -43.15 -12.64 5.83
N SER A 5 -41.99 -12.95 6.42
CA SER A 5 -41.08 -11.95 7.01
C SER A 5 -39.62 -12.37 6.91
N LEU A 6 -38.72 -11.39 6.68
CA LEU A 6 -37.26 -11.55 6.78
C LEU A 6 -36.86 -12.19 8.12
N GLU A 7 -37.61 -11.95 9.19
CA GLU A 7 -37.33 -12.51 10.52
C GLU A 7 -37.57 -14.01 10.65
N GLN A 8 -38.08 -14.69 9.61
CA GLN A 8 -38.24 -16.15 9.58
C GLN A 8 -37.12 -16.84 8.81
N LEU A 9 -36.30 -16.10 8.06
CA LEU A 9 -35.17 -16.66 7.32
C LEU A 9 -34.05 -17.07 8.27
N VAL A 10 -33.23 -18.04 7.85
CA VAL A 10 -31.99 -18.43 8.54
C VAL A 10 -30.94 -17.33 8.36
N ASP A 11 -30.07 -17.15 9.36
CA ASP A 11 -29.07 -16.07 9.36
C ASP A 11 -28.15 -16.10 8.13
N ASP A 12 -27.79 -17.27 7.60
CA ASP A 12 -26.96 -17.37 6.39
C ASP A 12 -27.63 -16.74 5.16
N ILE A 13 -28.94 -16.98 4.98
CA ILE A 13 -29.73 -16.38 3.89
C ILE A 13 -29.86 -14.87 4.11
N LEU A 14 -30.06 -14.43 5.36
CA LEU A 14 -30.09 -13.01 5.69
C LEU A 14 -28.75 -12.33 5.41
N ILE A 15 -27.64 -12.96 5.77
CA ILE A 15 -26.30 -12.45 5.50
C ILE A 15 -26.09 -12.32 3.99
N GLU A 16 -26.49 -13.33 3.20
CA GLU A 16 -26.40 -13.26 1.74
C GLU A 16 -27.22 -12.10 1.16
N ILE A 17 -28.47 -11.92 1.62
CA ILE A 17 -29.31 -10.78 1.23
C ILE A 17 -28.62 -9.45 1.61
N LEU A 18 -28.13 -9.32 2.84
CA LEU A 18 -27.46 -8.12 3.33
C LEU A 18 -26.17 -7.81 2.55
N CYS A 19 -25.42 -8.83 2.12
CA CYS A 19 -24.24 -8.68 1.27
C CYS A 19 -24.60 -8.04 -0.08
N GLY A 20 -25.81 -8.26 -0.60
CA GLY A 20 -26.34 -7.63 -1.81
C GLY A 20 -26.83 -6.18 -1.65
N LEU A 21 -27.20 -5.74 -0.44
CA LEU A 21 -27.77 -4.39 -0.20
C LEU A 21 -26.69 -3.31 -0.10
N PRO A 22 -26.84 -2.09 -0.64
CA PRO A 22 -25.83 -1.04 -0.45
C PRO A 22 -25.67 -0.68 1.03
N VAL A 23 -24.49 -0.14 1.41
CA VAL A 23 -24.19 0.21 2.82
C VAL A 23 -25.26 1.08 3.48
N ARG A 24 -25.88 2.01 2.74
CA ARG A 24 -26.99 2.84 3.26
C ARG A 24 -28.17 1.99 3.73
N ASP A 25 -28.57 1.00 2.94
CA ASP A 25 -29.75 0.20 3.20
C ASP A 25 -29.50 -0.79 4.33
N ILE A 26 -28.29 -1.33 4.45
CA ILE A 26 -27.87 -2.14 5.63
C ILE A 26 -28.05 -1.33 6.93
N LEU A 27 -27.63 -0.06 6.93
CA LEU A 27 -27.77 0.82 8.09
C LEU A 27 -29.24 1.15 8.40
N SER A 28 -30.11 1.22 7.39
CA SER A 28 -31.56 1.36 7.58
C SER A 28 -32.19 0.07 8.12
N VAL A 29 -31.85 -1.10 7.56
CA VAL A 29 -32.32 -2.42 8.02
C VAL A 29 -31.96 -2.68 9.48
N ARG A 30 -30.78 -2.24 9.91
CA ARG A 30 -30.32 -2.30 11.31
C ARG A 30 -31.29 -1.63 12.30
N GLN A 31 -32.02 -0.60 11.86
CA GLN A 31 -32.96 0.14 12.71
C GLN A 31 -34.33 -0.54 12.80
N ALA A 32 -34.60 -1.58 12.00
CA ALA A 32 -35.92 -2.20 11.92
C ALA A 32 -36.21 -3.17 13.08
N SER A 33 -35.26 -4.00 13.49
CA SER A 33 -35.44 -4.93 14.61
C SER A 33 -34.13 -5.31 15.31
N LYS A 34 -34.23 -5.86 16.54
CA LYS A 34 -33.05 -6.28 17.33
C LYS A 34 -32.25 -7.38 16.64
N ARG A 35 -32.94 -8.35 16.02
CA ARG A 35 -32.30 -9.45 15.29
C ARG A 35 -31.53 -8.91 14.09
N LEU A 36 -32.17 -8.09 13.25
CA LEU A 36 -31.52 -7.47 12.10
C LEU A 36 -30.37 -6.54 12.51
N SER A 37 -30.49 -5.85 13.66
CA SER A 37 -29.39 -5.07 14.23
C SER A 37 -28.16 -5.92 14.56
N PHE A 38 -28.37 -7.14 15.09
CA PHE A 38 -27.29 -8.08 15.35
C PHE A 38 -26.69 -8.65 14.06
N VAL A 39 -27.52 -9.16 13.14
CA VAL A 39 -27.04 -9.79 11.89
C VAL A 39 -26.30 -8.78 11.00
N THR A 40 -26.78 -7.53 10.90
CA THR A 40 -26.08 -6.45 10.16
C THR A 40 -24.77 -6.00 10.80
N ARG A 41 -24.40 -6.50 11.99
CA ARG A 41 -23.08 -6.25 12.63
C ARG A 41 -22.16 -7.44 12.52
N THR A 42 -22.56 -8.51 11.83
CA THR A 42 -21.68 -9.65 11.61
C THR A 42 -20.50 -9.25 10.74
N ARG A 43 -19.34 -9.84 11.03
CA ARG A 43 -18.09 -9.54 10.32
C ARG A 43 -18.22 -9.86 8.83
N ASN A 44 -18.91 -10.94 8.46
CA ASN A 44 -19.06 -11.38 7.08
C ASN A 44 -19.71 -10.30 6.20
N VAL A 45 -20.78 -9.64 6.69
CA VAL A 45 -21.44 -8.55 5.98
C VAL A 45 -20.47 -7.39 5.73
N TRP A 46 -19.78 -6.91 6.78
CA TRP A 46 -18.88 -5.76 6.62
C TRP A 46 -17.58 -6.08 5.91
N HIS A 47 -17.06 -7.31 6.05
CA HIS A 47 -15.96 -7.78 5.25
C HIS A 47 -16.35 -7.81 3.78
N HIS A 48 -17.50 -8.41 3.44
CA HIS A 48 -18.02 -8.40 2.08
C HIS A 48 -18.21 -6.96 1.58
N LYS A 49 -18.76 -6.05 2.38
CA LYS A 49 -18.96 -4.64 1.98
C LYS A 49 -17.70 -3.85 1.82
N PHE A 50 -16.75 -4.00 2.74
CA PHE A 50 -15.43 -3.41 2.59
C PHE A 50 -14.75 -3.98 1.34
N CYS A 51 -14.77 -5.30 1.19
CA CYS A 51 -14.18 -5.99 0.06
C CYS A 51 -14.91 -5.80 -1.26
N SER A 52 -16.16 -5.34 -1.32
CA SER A 52 -16.93 -5.10 -2.57
C SER A 52 -17.03 -3.62 -2.91
N GLU A 53 -17.36 -2.76 -1.93
CA GLU A 53 -17.59 -1.32 -2.16
C GLU A 53 -16.33 -0.47 -1.94
N VAL A 54 -15.36 -0.94 -1.14
CA VAL A 54 -14.11 -0.18 -0.88
C VAL A 54 -12.92 -0.75 -1.65
N LEU A 55 -12.62 -2.04 -1.44
CA LEU A 55 -11.51 -2.74 -2.10
C LEU A 55 -11.97 -3.37 -3.43
N GLY A 56 -13.24 -3.78 -3.48
CA GLY A 56 -13.84 -4.67 -4.48
C GLY A 56 -14.28 -4.01 -5.73
N ARG A 57 -13.44 -3.08 -6.17
CA ARG A 57 -13.24 -3.06 -7.57
C ARG A 57 -12.54 -4.33 -8.07
N GLY A 58 -11.75 -5.14 -7.32
CA GLY A 58 -11.07 -6.41 -7.76
C GLY A 58 -11.96 -7.61 -8.19
N PRO A 59 -11.49 -8.67 -8.92
CA PRO A 59 -12.25 -9.93 -8.99
C PRO A 59 -12.21 -10.55 -7.58
N SER A 60 -13.09 -11.53 -7.33
CA SER A 60 -13.00 -12.43 -6.18
C SER A 60 -11.54 -12.63 -5.79
N LEU A 61 -11.18 -12.10 -4.62
CA LEU A 61 -9.85 -12.15 -4.04
C LEU A 61 -9.21 -13.48 -4.43
N SER A 62 -8.00 -13.45 -5.03
CA SER A 62 -7.07 -14.56 -4.81
C SER A 62 -7.17 -14.88 -3.32
N GLU A 63 -7.41 -16.13 -2.96
CA GLU A 63 -7.96 -16.64 -1.69
C GLU A 63 -7.30 -16.10 -0.39
N ASP A 64 -6.26 -15.29 -0.50
CA ASP A 64 -5.69 -14.41 0.50
C ASP A 64 -6.59 -13.20 0.90
N GLY A 65 -7.84 -13.48 1.24
CA GLY A 65 -8.67 -12.62 2.10
C GLY A 65 -8.08 -12.41 3.51
N SER A 66 -6.90 -12.97 3.77
CA SER A 66 -6.15 -12.99 5.03
C SER A 66 -5.88 -11.60 5.61
N ARG A 67 -5.72 -10.58 4.75
CA ARG A 67 -5.39 -9.20 5.14
C ARG A 67 -6.36 -8.59 6.15
N PHE A 68 -7.66 -8.91 6.03
CA PHE A 68 -8.69 -8.34 6.88
C PHE A 68 -9.26 -9.33 7.89
N LEU A 69 -8.81 -10.60 7.90
CA LEU A 69 -9.35 -11.63 8.80
C LEU A 69 -9.22 -11.24 10.28
N SER A 70 -8.14 -10.53 10.63
CA SER A 70 -7.87 -10.02 11.98
C SER A 70 -8.70 -8.79 12.35
N VAL A 71 -9.31 -8.08 11.39
CA VAL A 71 -10.03 -6.83 11.63
C VAL A 71 -11.39 -7.13 12.25
N SER A 72 -11.70 -6.40 13.32
CA SER A 72 -12.99 -6.48 13.98
C SER A 72 -14.12 -6.03 13.04
N SER A 73 -15.33 -6.58 13.23
CA SER A 73 -16.50 -6.18 12.45
C SER A 73 -16.80 -4.68 12.55
N SER A 74 -16.65 -4.11 13.75
CA SER A 74 -16.82 -2.67 14.00
C SER A 74 -15.83 -1.81 13.22
N ASP A 75 -14.56 -2.23 13.13
CA ASP A 75 -13.55 -1.49 12.38
C ASP A 75 -13.79 -1.59 10.87
N LEU A 76 -14.18 -2.78 10.38
CA LEU A 76 -14.57 -2.97 8.98
C LEU A 76 -15.77 -2.10 8.61
N GLU A 77 -16.82 -2.07 9.44
CA GLU A 77 -17.96 -1.18 9.22
C GLU A 77 -17.50 0.28 9.13
N TRP A 78 -16.74 0.72 10.14
CA TRP A 78 -16.35 2.11 10.26
C TRP A 78 -15.47 2.54 9.08
N ARG A 79 -14.51 1.71 8.66
CA ARG A 79 -13.68 1.89 7.46
C ARG A 79 -14.51 1.92 6.19
N THR A 80 -15.45 1.00 6.03
CA THR A 80 -16.37 0.97 4.88
C THR A 80 -17.12 2.28 4.75
N ARG A 81 -17.75 2.73 5.84
CA ARG A 81 -18.53 3.98 5.87
C ARG A 81 -17.64 5.19 5.63
N ARG A 82 -16.42 5.20 6.17
CA ARG A 82 -15.45 6.28 5.96
C ARG A 82 -14.99 6.36 4.51
N ALA A 83 -14.58 5.25 3.91
CA ALA A 83 -14.19 5.19 2.51
C ALA A 83 -15.33 5.63 1.57
N MET A 84 -16.59 5.27 1.88
CA MET A 84 -17.76 5.73 1.12
C MET A 84 -18.02 7.24 1.27
N ARG A 85 -17.80 7.81 2.47
CA ARG A 85 -17.86 9.27 2.68
C ARG A 85 -16.74 9.97 1.93
N LEU A 86 -15.52 9.46 2.04
CA LEU A 86 -14.35 9.95 1.32
C LEU A 86 -14.62 9.92 -0.18
N HIS A 87 -15.17 8.83 -0.73
CA HIS A 87 -15.51 8.75 -2.14
C HIS A 87 -16.47 9.85 -2.59
N LYS A 88 -17.53 10.10 -1.81
CA LYS A 88 -18.50 11.18 -2.09
C LYS A 88 -17.88 12.57 -2.01
N LYS A 89 -16.96 12.77 -1.06
CA LYS A 89 -16.27 14.05 -0.86
C LYS A 89 -15.03 14.22 -1.71
N TRP A 90 -14.49 13.16 -2.31
CA TRP A 90 -13.16 13.17 -2.95
C TRP A 90 -13.06 14.20 -4.07
N THR A 91 -14.19 14.60 -4.68
CA THR A 91 -14.25 15.66 -5.67
C THR A 91 -14.52 17.04 -5.05
N ALA A 92 -15.30 17.11 -3.97
CA ALA A 92 -15.77 18.32 -3.28
C ALA A 92 -15.14 18.48 -1.88
N ILE A 93 -13.83 18.26 -1.75
CA ILE A 93 -13.11 18.49 -0.49
C ILE A 93 -13.00 20.00 -0.30
N ASP A 94 -13.97 20.58 0.42
CA ASP A 94 -14.03 22.02 0.69
C ASP A 94 -13.38 22.37 2.05
N SER A 95 -13.28 21.40 2.97
CA SER A 95 -12.62 21.57 4.26
C SER A 95 -11.75 20.35 4.59
N VAL A 96 -10.44 20.58 4.62
CA VAL A 96 -9.44 19.60 5.03
C VAL A 96 -9.15 19.81 6.51
N LYS A 97 -9.21 18.74 7.30
CA LYS A 97 -8.72 18.78 8.69
C LYS A 97 -7.24 18.41 8.66
N ALA A 98 -6.39 19.26 9.21
CA ALA A 98 -4.98 18.95 9.35
C ALA A 98 -4.51 19.27 10.75
N CYS A 99 -3.61 18.45 11.28
CA CYS A 99 -2.84 18.78 12.46
C CYS A 99 -1.36 18.62 12.16
N THR A 100 -0.54 19.44 12.80
CA THR A 100 0.92 19.32 12.72
C THR A 100 1.44 19.28 14.12
N PHE A 101 2.35 18.35 14.37
CA PHE A 101 3.05 18.23 15.64
C PHE A 101 4.55 18.21 15.38
N GLU A 102 5.31 18.61 16.40
CA GLU A 102 6.75 18.60 16.37
C GLU A 102 7.24 17.38 17.14
N VAL A 103 8.11 16.59 16.51
CA VAL A 103 8.84 15.53 17.21
C VAL A 103 9.88 16.18 18.12
N PRO A 104 10.12 15.66 19.34
CA PRO A 104 11.17 16.19 20.22
C PRO A 104 12.51 16.33 19.49
N ALA A 105 13.15 17.49 19.66
CA ALA A 105 14.33 17.88 18.88
C ALA A 105 15.50 16.91 19.07
N GLU A 106 15.59 16.22 20.21
CA GLU A 106 16.60 15.21 20.50
C GLU A 106 16.59 14.01 19.53
N HIS A 107 15.49 13.78 18.81
CA HIS A 107 15.38 12.65 17.87
C HIS A 107 15.81 13.02 16.44
N GLY A 108 16.02 14.30 16.15
CA GLY A 108 16.34 14.76 14.80
C GLY A 108 15.18 14.60 13.79
N PRO A 109 15.44 14.83 12.49
CA PRO A 109 14.41 14.78 11.45
C PRO A 109 13.79 13.39 11.29
N ALA A 110 12.50 13.36 10.96
CA ALA A 110 11.86 12.13 10.53
C ALA A 110 12.41 11.70 9.16
N ARG A 111 13.06 10.54 9.09
CA ARG A 111 13.62 9.95 7.87
C ARG A 111 12.62 9.09 7.12
N GLN A 112 11.60 8.60 7.82
CA GLN A 112 10.49 7.85 7.27
C GLN A 112 9.25 8.09 8.14
N VAL A 113 8.09 8.14 7.48
CA VAL A 113 6.79 8.15 8.14
C VAL A 113 5.96 7.00 7.56
N MET A 114 5.15 6.38 8.39
CA MET A 114 4.32 5.24 8.00
C MET A 114 3.00 5.28 8.75
N LEU A 115 1.90 5.13 8.02
CA LEU A 115 0.59 4.88 8.57
C LEU A 115 0.45 3.37 8.78
N VAL A 116 0.09 2.98 10.00
CA VAL A 116 -0.24 1.60 10.31
C VAL A 116 -1.71 1.39 9.96
N PRO A 117 -2.03 0.55 8.95
CA PRO A 117 -3.41 0.17 8.70
C PRO A 117 -4.01 -0.37 10.00
N GLU A 118 -5.30 -0.12 10.22
CA GLU A 118 -6.11 -0.64 11.33
C GLU A 118 -5.93 0.07 12.68
N ALA A 119 -4.75 0.63 12.99
CA ALA A 119 -4.46 1.04 14.37
C ALA A 119 -4.63 2.54 14.68
N TRP A 120 -4.99 3.40 13.70
CA TRP A 120 -4.93 4.86 13.87
C TRP A 120 -3.59 5.32 14.46
N ARG A 121 -2.52 4.67 14.00
CA ARG A 121 -1.16 4.90 14.47
C ARG A 121 -0.28 5.39 13.34
N ILE A 122 0.66 6.24 13.73
CA ILE A 122 1.73 6.70 12.86
C ILE A 122 3.03 6.23 13.47
N LEU A 123 3.89 5.68 12.63
CA LEU A 123 5.26 5.39 12.97
C LEU A 123 6.16 6.44 12.32
N THR A 124 7.05 7.04 13.11
CA THR A 124 8.08 7.95 12.60
C THR A 124 9.44 7.35 12.91
N VAL A 125 10.29 7.27 11.89
CA VAL A 125 11.64 6.71 11.99
C VAL A 125 12.63 7.86 12.03
N HIS A 126 13.49 7.84 13.03
CA HIS A 126 14.48 8.86 13.35
C HIS A 126 15.88 8.27 13.26
N GLU A 127 16.90 8.96 13.80
CA GLU A 127 18.30 8.55 13.66
C GLU A 127 18.58 7.16 14.22
N ASN A 128 18.12 6.84 15.43
CA ASN A 128 18.28 5.51 16.03
C ASN A 128 17.00 5.04 16.72
N ARG A 129 15.84 5.64 16.41
CA ARG A 129 14.59 5.35 17.11
C ARG A 129 13.40 5.26 16.17
N VAL A 130 12.39 4.52 16.60
CA VAL A 130 11.06 4.49 16.01
C VAL A 130 10.06 4.95 17.05
N LEU A 131 9.33 6.01 16.75
CA LEU A 131 8.28 6.54 17.62
C LEU A 131 6.92 6.11 17.09
N CYS A 132 6.04 5.68 17.99
CA CYS A 132 4.66 5.34 17.70
C CYS A 132 3.74 6.41 18.27
N TRP A 133 2.90 6.97 17.41
CA TRP A 133 1.94 8.01 17.74
C TRP A 133 0.53 7.47 17.56
N GLN A 134 -0.36 7.74 18.52
CA GLN A 134 -1.76 7.43 18.44
C GLN A 134 -2.54 8.68 17.99
N LEU A 135 -3.37 8.50 16.98
CA LEU A 135 -4.32 9.51 16.52
C LEU A 135 -5.60 9.42 17.33
N LEU A 136 -6.08 10.56 17.80
CA LEU A 136 -7.33 10.70 18.53
C LEU A 136 -8.21 11.72 17.81
N ASP A 137 -9.43 11.31 17.48
CA ASP A 137 -10.44 12.19 16.89
C ASP A 137 -11.09 13.01 18.02
N SER A 138 -10.83 14.32 18.04
CA SER A 138 -11.52 15.25 18.93
C SER A 138 -12.74 15.81 18.22
N LEU A 139 -13.91 15.70 18.89
CA LEU A 139 -15.19 16.21 18.38
C LEU A 139 -15.12 17.71 18.04
N ASP A 140 -14.35 18.48 18.81
CA ASP A 140 -14.38 19.95 18.75
C ASP A 140 -13.09 20.58 18.19
N SER A 141 -11.94 19.88 18.25
CA SER A 141 -10.62 20.47 17.93
C SER A 141 -9.88 19.81 16.76
N GLY A 142 -10.49 18.84 16.09
CA GLY A 142 -9.88 18.14 14.96
C GLY A 142 -9.00 16.95 15.40
N LEU A 143 -8.01 16.58 14.58
CA LEU A 143 -7.14 15.45 14.91
C LEU A 143 -6.11 15.86 15.97
N SER A 144 -6.01 15.05 17.02
CA SER A 144 -4.93 15.17 18.02
C SER A 144 -4.02 13.95 17.97
N VAL A 145 -2.76 14.15 18.37
CA VAL A 145 -1.71 13.14 18.30
C VAL A 145 -1.11 12.99 19.67
N GLN A 146 -0.97 11.75 20.15
CA GLN A 146 -0.33 11.45 21.42
C GLN A 146 0.78 10.43 21.24
N PRO A 147 1.95 10.58 21.91
CA PRO A 147 2.97 9.55 21.91
C PRO A 147 2.41 8.29 22.60
N SER A 148 2.58 7.15 21.97
CA SER A 148 2.03 5.86 22.42
C SER A 148 3.10 4.79 22.65
N GLY A 149 4.31 5.00 22.12
CA GLY A 149 5.43 4.11 22.39
C GLY A 149 6.69 4.55 21.64
N GLU A 150 7.81 3.99 22.06
CA GLU A 150 9.12 4.26 21.48
C GLU A 150 9.92 2.96 21.46
N TYR A 151 10.70 2.77 20.40
CA TYR A 151 11.68 1.71 20.28
C TYR A 151 13.04 2.31 19.91
N ALA A 152 14.05 2.08 20.75
CA ALA A 152 15.42 2.46 20.47
C ALA A 152 16.14 1.32 19.74
N PHE A 153 16.57 1.57 18.50
CA PHE A 153 17.34 0.63 17.70
C PHE A 153 18.76 0.55 18.27
N PRO A 154 19.32 -0.66 18.50
CA PRO A 154 20.53 -0.87 19.30
C PRO A 154 21.84 -0.43 18.62
N SER A 155 21.79 0.47 17.65
CA SER A 155 22.95 0.90 16.86
C SER A 155 22.94 2.38 16.55
N ASP A 156 24.11 2.93 16.29
CA ASP A 156 24.28 4.30 15.75
C ASP A 156 23.83 4.42 14.28
N ASP A 157 23.30 3.35 13.67
CA ASP A 157 22.77 3.39 12.31
C ASP A 157 21.27 3.70 12.27
N ALA A 158 20.86 4.27 11.14
CA ALA A 158 19.48 4.60 10.85
C ALA A 158 18.62 3.34 10.71
N PRO A 159 17.55 3.17 11.51
CA PRO A 159 16.59 2.13 11.25
C PRO A 159 15.92 2.34 9.90
N ARG A 160 15.54 1.24 9.27
CA ARG A 160 14.63 1.18 8.14
C ARG A 160 13.43 0.34 8.53
N LEU A 161 12.26 0.92 8.39
CA LEU A 161 11.00 0.28 8.69
C LEU A 161 10.34 -0.18 7.40
N VAL A 162 9.89 -1.43 7.34
CA VAL A 162 9.06 -1.94 6.23
C VAL A 162 7.76 -2.47 6.79
N ARG A 163 6.65 -2.09 6.16
CA ARG A 163 5.33 -2.63 6.48
C ARG A 163 5.08 -3.89 5.70
N ASP A 164 4.24 -4.75 6.25
CA ASP A 164 3.65 -5.82 5.47
C ASP A 164 2.86 -5.21 4.30
N SER A 165 3.25 -5.54 3.07
CA SER A 165 2.50 -5.14 1.87
C SER A 165 1.12 -5.81 1.82
N ALA A 166 0.90 -6.83 2.65
CA ALA A 166 -0.41 -7.39 2.93
C ALA A 166 -1.30 -6.49 3.80
N GLY A 167 -0.77 -5.42 4.39
CA GLY A 167 -1.54 -4.50 5.22
C GLY A 167 -1.87 -5.04 6.62
N SER A 168 -1.11 -6.03 7.12
CA SER A 168 -1.21 -6.48 8.51
C SER A 168 -0.62 -5.43 9.47
N ASP A 169 -0.79 -5.67 10.77
CA ASP A 169 -0.13 -4.91 11.83
C ASP A 169 1.33 -5.34 12.06
N ILE A 170 1.87 -6.19 11.20
CA ILE A 170 3.25 -6.65 11.30
C ILE A 170 4.15 -5.68 10.54
N ILE A 171 5.25 -5.31 11.19
CA ILE A 171 6.32 -4.50 10.62
C ILE A 171 7.65 -5.22 10.83
N ALA A 172 8.61 -4.95 9.96
CA ALA A 172 9.99 -5.37 10.16
C ALA A 172 10.89 -4.13 10.27
N LEU A 173 11.77 -4.15 11.26
CA LEU A 173 12.73 -3.10 11.56
C LEU A 173 14.14 -3.64 11.32
N GLY A 174 14.86 -3.07 10.38
CA GLY A 174 16.25 -3.42 10.08
C GLY A 174 17.14 -2.19 10.03
N SER A 175 18.41 -2.39 9.72
CA SER A 175 19.36 -1.30 9.48
C SER A 175 19.24 -0.79 8.03
N ARG A 176 19.44 0.52 7.85
CA ARG A 176 19.41 1.16 6.52
C ARG A 176 20.72 0.97 5.75
N THR A 177 21.85 0.82 6.43
CA THR A 177 23.18 0.78 5.78
C THR A 177 23.99 -0.48 6.05
N ARG A 178 23.66 -1.26 7.09
CA ARG A 178 24.43 -2.42 7.55
C ARG A 178 23.58 -3.68 7.55
N HIS A 179 23.85 -4.60 6.62
CA HIS A 179 23.11 -5.87 6.50
C HIS A 179 23.34 -6.84 7.68
N GLN A 180 24.48 -6.72 8.39
CA GLN A 180 24.84 -7.58 9.52
C GLN A 180 24.06 -7.29 10.82
N MET A 181 23.25 -6.24 10.84
CA MET A 181 22.44 -5.90 12.01
C MET A 181 21.20 -6.79 12.11
N PRO A 182 20.67 -7.03 13.32
CA PRO A 182 19.48 -7.83 13.47
C PRO A 182 18.27 -7.13 12.85
N VAL A 183 17.36 -7.95 12.32
CA VAL A 183 16.02 -7.53 11.91
C VAL A 183 15.01 -8.00 12.92
N ILE A 184 14.18 -7.07 13.38
CA ILE A 184 13.21 -7.29 14.43
C ILE A 184 11.81 -7.17 13.84
N ILE A 185 11.01 -8.21 14.00
CA ILE A 185 9.63 -8.27 13.55
C ILE A 185 8.74 -7.87 14.72
N PHE A 186 7.95 -6.81 14.55
CA PHE A 186 6.98 -6.34 15.56
C PHE A 186 5.55 -6.52 15.08
N SER A 187 4.64 -6.69 16.04
CA SER A 187 3.21 -6.45 15.90
C SER A 187 2.88 -5.11 16.57
N VAL A 188 2.21 -4.24 15.83
CA VAL A 188 1.89 -2.86 16.24
C VAL A 188 0.39 -2.60 16.37
N ALA A 189 -0.47 -3.63 16.42
CA ALA A 189 -1.92 -3.44 16.62
C ALA A 189 -2.32 -3.11 18.07
N LYS A 190 -1.60 -3.63 19.06
CA LYS A 190 -2.03 -3.61 20.47
C LYS A 190 -1.17 -2.70 21.33
N HIS A 191 -1.56 -2.50 22.58
CA HIS A 191 -0.70 -1.90 23.61
C HIS A 191 -0.05 -3.05 24.40
N PRO A 192 1.28 -3.07 24.62
CA PRO A 192 2.28 -2.06 24.24
C PRO A 192 2.44 -1.93 22.73
N SER A 193 2.80 -0.73 22.26
CA SER A 193 2.82 -0.37 20.84
C SER A 193 3.80 -1.18 19.99
N PHE A 194 4.85 -1.75 20.59
CA PHE A 194 5.79 -2.64 19.94
C PHE A 194 5.79 -4.00 20.66
N VAL A 195 5.15 -5.00 20.07
CA VAL A 195 5.21 -6.39 20.55
C VAL A 195 6.16 -7.16 19.65
N GLU A 196 7.34 -7.50 20.16
CA GLU A 196 8.32 -8.31 19.43
C GLU A 196 7.74 -9.71 19.13
N ARG A 197 7.85 -10.13 17.87
CA ARG A 197 7.41 -11.44 17.39
C ARG A 197 8.57 -12.36 17.07
N HIS A 198 9.61 -11.80 16.45
CA HIS A 198 10.76 -12.56 16.00
C HIS A 198 11.98 -11.65 15.84
N VAL A 199 13.17 -12.21 16.06
CA VAL A 199 14.45 -11.52 15.84
C VAL A 199 15.30 -12.39 14.93
N ILE A 200 15.67 -11.84 13.78
CA ILE A 200 16.59 -12.45 12.85
C ILE A 200 17.97 -11.84 13.12
N PRO A 201 18.97 -12.62 13.57
CA PRO A 201 20.25 -12.08 14.03
C PRO A 201 20.99 -11.25 12.97
N SER A 202 20.91 -11.67 11.71
CA SER A 202 21.52 -10.96 10.58
C SER A 202 20.82 -11.32 9.27
N LEU A 203 20.89 -10.40 8.31
CA LEU A 203 20.42 -10.63 6.95
C LEU A 203 21.61 -10.62 5.97
N PRO A 204 21.46 -11.28 4.80
CA PRO A 204 22.46 -11.29 3.74
C PRO A 204 22.52 -9.94 3.00
N GLY A 205 21.52 -9.09 3.19
CA GLY A 205 21.35 -7.80 2.52
C GLY A 205 20.54 -6.81 3.34
N LEU A 206 20.24 -5.65 2.76
CA LEU A 206 19.44 -4.61 3.41
C LEU A 206 17.96 -4.96 3.35
N LEU A 207 17.22 -4.78 4.45
CA LEU A 207 15.78 -4.98 4.47
C LEU A 207 15.07 -3.99 3.54
N VAL A 208 14.36 -4.48 2.52
CA VAL A 208 13.69 -3.61 1.53
C VAL A 208 12.18 -3.76 1.47
N GLY A 209 11.63 -4.88 1.92
CA GLY A 209 10.19 -5.07 1.99
C GLY A 209 9.78 -6.28 2.83
N MET A 210 8.47 -6.43 3.01
CA MET A 210 7.85 -7.59 3.63
C MET A 210 6.49 -7.88 2.98
N TRP A 211 6.14 -9.16 2.89
CA TRP A 211 4.80 -9.62 2.52
C TRP A 211 4.43 -10.90 3.26
N HIS A 212 3.42 -10.83 4.12
CA HIS A 212 3.03 -11.90 5.02
C HIS A 212 4.20 -12.44 5.85
N HIS A 213 4.69 -13.62 5.48
CA HIS A 213 5.80 -14.33 6.13
C HIS A 213 7.12 -14.14 5.39
N LEU A 214 7.12 -13.51 4.22
CA LEU A 214 8.30 -13.30 3.39
C LEU A 214 8.95 -11.94 3.69
N LEU A 215 10.26 -11.95 3.92
CA LEU A 215 11.12 -10.77 3.95
C LEU A 215 11.89 -10.67 2.63
N PHE A 216 12.02 -9.43 2.14
CA PHE A 216 12.80 -9.12 0.95
C PHE A 216 14.05 -8.35 1.36
N CYS A 217 15.22 -8.84 0.93
CA CYS A 217 16.53 -8.30 1.26
C CYS A 217 17.29 -7.91 -0.02
N ASP A 218 17.78 -6.68 -0.10
CA ASP A 218 18.61 -6.22 -1.21
C ASP A 218 20.08 -6.59 -0.96
N THR A 219 20.58 -7.52 -1.77
CA THR A 219 21.97 -8.02 -1.73
C THR A 219 22.84 -7.39 -2.80
N THR A 220 22.41 -6.30 -3.44
CA THR A 220 23.18 -5.63 -4.52
C THR A 220 24.30 -4.71 -4.03
N MET A 221 24.60 -4.76 -2.73
CA MET A 221 25.68 -4.02 -2.10
C MET A 221 27.06 -4.43 -2.67
N PRO A 222 28.03 -3.51 -2.73
CA PRO A 222 29.29 -3.72 -3.44
C PRO A 222 30.18 -4.83 -2.84
N ASP A 223 29.99 -5.15 -1.56
CA ASP A 223 30.68 -6.18 -0.79
C ASP A 223 30.20 -7.61 -1.08
N VAL A 224 29.06 -7.76 -1.76
CA VAL A 224 28.49 -9.07 -2.13
C VAL A 224 29.04 -9.52 -3.49
N VAL A 225 29.37 -10.82 -3.58
CA VAL A 225 29.81 -11.51 -4.82
C VAL A 225 28.79 -11.27 -5.93
N GLU A 226 29.24 -11.00 -7.17
CA GLU A 226 28.35 -10.59 -8.27
C GLU A 226 27.19 -11.57 -8.52
N ASP A 227 27.45 -12.87 -8.47
CA ASP A 227 26.45 -13.93 -8.68
C ASP A 227 25.39 -13.99 -7.56
N ALA A 228 25.66 -13.39 -6.41
CA ALA A 228 24.75 -13.32 -5.26
C ALA A 228 23.99 -11.98 -5.18
N ARG A 229 24.13 -11.10 -6.18
CA ARG A 229 23.47 -9.78 -6.19
C ARG A 229 22.05 -9.89 -6.71
N GLY A 230 21.08 -9.43 -5.92
CA GLY A 230 19.68 -9.39 -6.30
C GLY A 230 18.78 -9.08 -5.12
N ILE A 231 17.59 -9.68 -5.13
CA ILE A 231 16.67 -9.67 -4.00
C ILE A 231 16.62 -11.07 -3.40
N GLU A 232 17.09 -11.22 -2.17
CA GLU A 232 16.98 -12.47 -1.43
C GLU A 232 15.70 -12.49 -0.60
N ILE A 233 14.98 -13.60 -0.67
CA ILE A 233 13.66 -13.81 -0.08
C ILE A 233 13.76 -14.90 0.97
N ARG A 234 13.23 -14.63 2.16
CA ARG A 234 13.27 -15.55 3.30
C ARG A 234 11.92 -15.60 4.00
N ASP A 235 11.55 -16.78 4.49
CA ASP A 235 10.42 -16.91 5.43
C ASP A 235 10.90 -16.59 6.84
N TRP A 236 10.39 -15.51 7.44
CA TRP A 236 10.76 -15.13 8.82
C TRP A 236 10.10 -15.98 9.90
N ARG A 237 9.05 -16.74 9.56
CA ARG A 237 8.36 -17.66 10.48
C ARG A 237 9.08 -19.00 10.57
N HIS A 238 9.79 -19.38 9.52
CA HIS A 238 10.50 -20.63 9.47
C HIS A 238 11.92 -20.47 10.03
N HIS A 239 12.33 -21.39 10.90
CA HIS A 239 13.71 -21.42 11.41
C HIS A 239 14.70 -22.06 10.44
N GLY A 240 14.21 -22.56 9.29
CA GLY A 240 15.05 -23.10 8.23
C GLY A 240 15.97 -22.04 7.63
N GLY A 241 17.13 -22.50 7.16
CA GLY A 241 18.11 -21.64 6.48
C GLY A 241 17.78 -21.39 5.01
N GLY A 242 16.60 -21.81 4.56
CA GLY A 242 16.16 -21.74 3.17
C GLY A 242 15.91 -20.33 2.66
N THR A 243 16.39 -20.04 1.44
CA THR A 243 16.25 -18.71 0.83
C THR A 243 16.06 -18.82 -0.68
N VAL A 244 15.46 -17.80 -1.28
CA VAL A 244 15.32 -17.70 -2.75
C VAL A 244 15.95 -16.40 -3.22
N LEU A 245 16.90 -16.49 -4.16
CA LEU A 245 17.53 -15.34 -4.79
C LEU A 245 16.83 -15.02 -6.10
N CYS A 246 16.31 -13.80 -6.22
CA CYS A 246 15.89 -13.18 -7.47
C CYS A 246 17.08 -12.34 -8.00
N PRO A 247 17.94 -12.90 -8.87
CA PRO A 247 19.20 -12.27 -9.24
C PRO A 247 18.96 -11.00 -10.05
N LYS A 248 19.86 -10.04 -9.91
CA LYS A 248 19.89 -8.86 -10.77
C LYS A 248 20.25 -9.30 -12.19
N PHE A 249 19.26 -9.34 -13.08
CA PHE A 249 19.40 -9.94 -14.40
C PHE A 249 20.45 -9.27 -15.31
N HIS A 250 20.79 -8.00 -15.08
CA HIS A 250 21.83 -7.31 -15.84
C HIS A 250 22.47 -6.15 -15.05
N PRO A 251 23.80 -5.92 -15.15
CA PRO A 251 24.46 -4.82 -14.44
C PRO A 251 23.91 -3.42 -14.78
N SER A 252 23.45 -3.22 -16.02
CA SER A 252 22.95 -1.93 -16.49
C SER A 252 21.58 -1.54 -15.95
N CYS A 253 20.90 -2.40 -15.19
CA CYS A 253 19.57 -2.14 -14.65
C CYS A 253 19.55 -1.03 -13.59
N GLY A 254 20.71 -0.68 -13.05
CA GLY A 254 20.89 0.37 -12.05
C GLY A 254 20.44 -0.04 -10.65
N ASP A 255 19.98 0.94 -9.89
CA ASP A 255 19.67 0.79 -8.46
C ASP A 255 18.25 0.24 -8.25
N LEU A 256 18.05 -0.48 -7.14
CA LEU A 256 16.71 -0.92 -6.72
C LEU A 256 15.86 0.28 -6.30
N LEU A 257 14.71 0.44 -6.95
CA LEU A 257 13.76 1.50 -6.65
C LEU A 257 12.65 1.03 -5.72
N ASP A 258 12.01 -0.10 -6.03
CA ASP A 258 10.90 -0.62 -5.23
C ASP A 258 10.56 -2.08 -5.56
N LEU A 259 9.66 -2.66 -4.78
CA LEU A 259 9.09 -3.99 -4.96
C LEU A 259 7.56 -3.91 -4.95
N GLN A 260 6.90 -4.67 -5.83
CA GLN A 260 5.44 -4.74 -5.84
C GLN A 260 4.97 -6.17 -6.09
N ILE A 261 3.97 -6.61 -5.33
CA ILE A 261 3.31 -7.90 -5.60
C ILE A 261 2.08 -7.65 -6.43
N PHE A 262 1.99 -8.35 -7.56
CA PHE A 262 0.92 -8.15 -8.53
C PHE A 262 0.62 -9.44 -9.29
N SER A 263 -0.65 -9.84 -9.32
CA SER A 263 -1.09 -11.06 -10.01
C SER A 263 -0.31 -12.33 -9.59
N CYS A 264 -0.07 -12.51 -8.28
CA CYS A 264 0.74 -13.61 -7.71
C CYS A 264 2.21 -13.63 -8.16
N HIS A 265 2.73 -12.52 -8.66
CA HIS A 265 4.12 -12.35 -9.05
C HIS A 265 4.78 -11.25 -8.23
N LEU A 266 6.09 -11.37 -8.03
CA LEU A 266 6.94 -10.33 -7.48
C LEU A 266 7.52 -9.49 -8.61
N LEU A 267 7.22 -8.20 -8.63
CA LEU A 267 7.82 -7.22 -9.52
C LEU A 267 8.97 -6.54 -8.79
N VAL A 268 10.18 -6.75 -9.29
CA VAL A 268 11.39 -6.07 -8.81
C VAL A 268 11.68 -4.90 -9.74
N VAL A 269 11.59 -3.67 -9.22
CA VAL A 269 11.72 -2.46 -10.03
C VAL A 269 13.10 -1.83 -9.84
N TRP A 270 13.88 -1.85 -10.90
CA TRP A 270 15.18 -1.20 -11.02
C TRP A 270 15.07 0.13 -11.76
N ASP A 271 16.13 0.94 -11.77
CA ASP A 271 16.12 2.25 -12.43
C ASP A 271 15.87 2.18 -13.94
N ALA A 272 16.25 1.09 -14.62
CA ALA A 272 16.10 0.93 -16.06
C ALA A 272 15.08 -0.16 -16.48
N ALA A 273 14.57 -0.97 -15.54
CA ALA A 273 13.75 -2.12 -15.89
C ALA A 273 12.86 -2.62 -14.75
N ILE A 274 11.91 -3.48 -15.10
CA ILE A 274 11.09 -4.27 -14.18
C ILE A 274 11.35 -5.74 -14.49
N ALA A 275 11.81 -6.50 -13.51
CA ALA A 275 11.90 -7.95 -13.59
C ALA A 275 10.71 -8.57 -12.84
N VAL A 276 10.05 -9.54 -13.46
CA VAL A 276 8.89 -10.24 -12.91
C VAL A 276 9.30 -11.65 -12.55
N TYR A 277 9.10 -12.03 -11.30
CA TYR A 277 9.39 -13.37 -10.78
C TYR A 277 8.07 -14.01 -10.34
N PRO A 278 7.91 -15.33 -10.48
CA PRO A 278 6.84 -16.05 -9.80
C PRO A 278 6.99 -15.84 -8.29
N MET A 279 5.88 -15.87 -7.54
CA MET A 279 5.99 -15.88 -6.08
C MET A 279 6.73 -17.16 -5.66
N PRO A 280 7.86 -17.06 -4.95
CA PRO A 280 8.69 -18.23 -4.70
C PRO A 280 8.10 -19.10 -3.58
N GLU A 281 8.32 -20.40 -3.69
CA GLU A 281 8.25 -21.33 -2.57
C GLU A 281 9.63 -21.40 -1.92
N ILE A 282 9.72 -21.04 -0.64
CA ILE A 282 11.00 -21.04 0.08
C ILE A 282 11.37 -22.49 0.41
N PRO A 283 12.56 -22.97 0.00
CA PRO A 283 13.02 -24.32 0.37
C PRO A 283 13.21 -24.41 1.90
N GLU A 284 13.23 -25.62 2.48
CA GLU A 284 13.50 -25.77 3.93
C GLU A 284 14.96 -25.38 4.26
N GLU A 285 15.90 -25.74 3.39
CA GLU A 285 17.33 -25.45 3.52
C GLU A 285 17.96 -25.07 2.17
N GLY A 286 19.08 -24.34 2.23
CA GLY A 286 19.85 -23.94 1.04
C GLY A 286 19.29 -22.72 0.33
N GLN A 287 19.89 -22.37 -0.80
CA GLN A 287 19.46 -21.23 -1.61
C GLN A 287 19.02 -21.73 -2.99
N THR A 288 17.84 -21.33 -3.45
CA THR A 288 17.40 -21.52 -4.83
C THR A 288 17.46 -20.20 -5.59
N ILE A 289 17.65 -20.27 -6.91
CA ILE A 289 17.68 -19.09 -7.78
C ILE A 289 16.38 -19.07 -8.57
N ALA A 290 15.62 -17.97 -8.47
CA ALA A 290 14.40 -17.77 -9.24
C ALA A 290 14.71 -17.03 -10.55
N GLU A 291 14.35 -17.63 -11.68
CA GLU A 291 14.48 -16.98 -12.98
C GLU A 291 13.31 -16.00 -13.22
N PRO A 292 13.55 -14.83 -13.85
CA PRO A 292 12.47 -13.92 -14.18
C PRO A 292 11.64 -14.47 -15.34
N VAL A 293 10.32 -14.54 -15.18
CA VAL A 293 9.38 -14.93 -16.24
C VAL A 293 9.21 -13.84 -17.30
N LYS A 294 9.47 -12.59 -16.94
CA LYS A 294 9.39 -11.46 -17.87
C LYS A 294 10.26 -10.30 -17.41
N ILE A 295 10.83 -9.59 -18.39
CA ILE A 295 11.61 -8.38 -18.15
C ILE A 295 11.04 -7.28 -19.05
N TYR A 296 10.74 -6.13 -18.45
CA TYR A 296 10.32 -4.93 -19.17
C TYR A 296 11.38 -3.85 -19.01
N LEU A 297 11.85 -3.28 -20.12
CA LEU A 297 12.75 -2.14 -20.08
C LEU A 297 11.94 -0.84 -20.08
N PHE A 298 12.33 0.11 -19.24
CA PHE A 298 11.79 1.46 -19.33
C PHE A 298 12.37 2.16 -20.56
N ALA A 299 11.54 2.97 -21.23
CA ALA A 299 11.99 3.80 -22.34
C ALA A 299 13.04 4.85 -21.92
N GLU A 300 13.04 5.23 -20.65
CA GLU A 300 14.07 6.05 -20.01
C GLU A 300 14.24 5.61 -18.56
N ARG A 301 15.42 5.82 -17.98
CA ARG A 301 15.64 5.51 -16.57
C ARG A 301 14.72 6.32 -15.68
N VAL A 302 14.21 5.67 -14.64
CA VAL A 302 13.34 6.26 -13.62
C VAL A 302 14.05 6.35 -12.27
N SER A 303 13.45 7.07 -11.34
CA SER A 303 13.96 7.34 -10.00
C SER A 303 12.78 7.49 -9.04
N ARG A 304 13.04 7.45 -7.73
CA ARG A 304 12.03 7.78 -6.71
C ARG A 304 11.57 9.24 -6.85
N PRO A 305 10.36 9.62 -6.42
CA PRO A 305 9.33 8.72 -5.87
C PRO A 305 8.72 7.83 -6.97
N ILE A 306 8.29 6.64 -6.56
CA ILE A 306 7.60 5.66 -7.41
C ILE A 306 6.34 5.19 -6.67
N ALA A 307 5.26 4.96 -7.40
CA ALA A 307 4.02 4.44 -6.85
C ALA A 307 3.35 3.46 -7.82
N PHE A 308 2.57 2.55 -7.25
CA PHE A 308 1.85 1.49 -7.96
C PHE A 308 0.37 1.59 -7.67
N THR A 309 -0.46 1.33 -8.66
CA THR A 309 -1.92 1.29 -8.46
C THR A 309 -2.60 0.48 -9.55
N THR A 310 -3.59 -0.33 -9.19
CA THR A 310 -4.35 -1.14 -10.16
C THR A 310 -5.54 -0.41 -10.77
N CYS A 311 -5.72 0.89 -10.48
CA CYS A 311 -6.68 1.82 -11.09
C CYS A 311 -7.92 1.14 -11.69
N ARG A 312 -8.97 0.93 -10.91
CA ARG A 312 -10.19 0.31 -11.44
C ARG A 312 -11.30 1.31 -11.71
N ALA A 313 -11.96 1.15 -12.84
CA ALA A 313 -13.21 1.82 -13.18
C ALA A 313 -14.31 1.54 -12.13
N ASN A 314 -15.09 2.54 -11.75
CA ASN A 314 -16.47 2.30 -11.31
C ASN A 314 -17.25 1.89 -12.57
N LEU A 315 -17.13 0.65 -13.01
CA LEU A 315 -18.14 0.10 -13.92
C LEU A 315 -19.34 -0.24 -13.04
N ASP A 316 -20.48 0.38 -13.34
CA ASP A 316 -21.73 0.13 -12.62
C ASP A 316 -21.97 -1.37 -12.49
N THR A 317 -22.26 -1.79 -11.25
CA THR A 317 -22.45 -3.18 -10.80
C THR A 317 -23.45 -3.98 -11.64
N ALA A 318 -24.30 -3.31 -12.43
CA ALA A 318 -25.24 -3.94 -13.34
C ALA A 318 -24.58 -4.65 -14.55
N SER A 319 -23.40 -4.21 -15.02
CA SER A 319 -22.72 -4.87 -16.16
C SER A 319 -21.70 -5.94 -15.75
N ALA A 320 -21.24 -5.91 -14.49
CA ALA A 320 -20.21 -6.83 -13.99
C ALA A 320 -20.70 -8.28 -13.85
N ALA A 321 -21.99 -8.50 -13.62
CA ALA A 321 -22.58 -9.83 -13.44
C ALA A 321 -22.49 -10.72 -14.70
N ALA A 322 -22.31 -10.14 -15.89
CA ALA A 322 -22.18 -10.87 -17.15
C ALA A 322 -20.73 -11.29 -17.48
N ALA A 323 -19.73 -10.77 -16.77
CA ALA A 323 -18.30 -11.01 -17.05
C ALA A 323 -17.68 -12.15 -16.21
N ASN A 324 -18.49 -12.93 -15.49
CA ASN A 324 -18.07 -13.86 -14.44
C ASN A 324 -17.38 -15.17 -14.88
N SER A 325 -16.92 -15.30 -16.13
CA SER A 325 -16.28 -16.56 -16.60
C SER A 325 -14.82 -16.44 -17.07
N SER A 326 -14.23 -15.25 -17.05
CA SER A 326 -12.78 -15.10 -17.23
C SER A 326 -12.24 -14.17 -16.16
N THR A 327 -11.21 -14.62 -15.45
CA THR A 327 -10.34 -13.80 -14.60
C THR A 327 -9.73 -12.68 -15.42
N ALA A 328 -10.49 -11.60 -15.65
CA ALA A 328 -10.01 -10.43 -16.35
C ALA A 328 -8.88 -9.84 -15.51
N ALA A 329 -7.65 -10.16 -15.89
CA ALA A 329 -6.44 -9.68 -15.27
C ALA A 329 -6.52 -8.15 -15.16
N GLN A 330 -6.13 -7.60 -14.01
CA GLN A 330 -6.22 -6.14 -13.79
C GLN A 330 -5.10 -5.43 -14.50
N ALA A 331 -5.25 -4.18 -14.89
CA ALA A 331 -4.08 -3.38 -15.25
C ALA A 331 -3.31 -2.95 -13.97
N LEU A 332 -2.01 -2.70 -14.10
CA LEU A 332 -1.19 -2.03 -13.08
C LEU A 332 -0.59 -0.77 -13.67
N THR A 333 -0.95 0.38 -13.12
CA THR A 333 -0.29 1.66 -13.40
C THR A 333 0.92 1.82 -12.47
N ILE A 334 2.04 2.21 -13.06
CA ILE A 334 3.31 2.52 -12.42
C ILE A 334 3.62 3.98 -12.72
N ILE A 335 3.82 4.76 -11.68
CA ILE A 335 4.09 6.20 -11.77
C ILE A 335 5.45 6.44 -11.15
N ALA A 336 6.38 7.02 -11.90
CA ALA A 336 7.74 7.27 -11.42
C ALA A 336 8.31 8.57 -11.98
N ARG A 337 9.33 9.13 -11.30
CA ARG A 337 10.06 10.30 -11.78
C ARG A 337 11.15 9.89 -12.76
N PRO A 338 11.21 10.44 -13.99
CA PRO A 338 12.32 10.16 -14.90
C PRO A 338 13.66 10.69 -14.35
N LYS A 339 14.72 9.88 -14.41
CA LYS A 339 16.03 10.15 -13.77
C LYS A 339 16.72 11.39 -14.33
N PHE A 340 16.60 11.61 -15.65
CA PHE A 340 17.26 12.71 -16.35
C PHE A 340 16.35 13.93 -16.57
N ARG A 341 15.09 13.84 -16.12
CA ARG A 341 14.09 14.91 -16.23
C ARG A 341 13.40 15.04 -14.88
N PRO A 342 13.97 15.79 -13.92
CA PRO A 342 13.41 15.88 -12.57
C PRO A 342 12.03 16.55 -12.53
N TYR A 343 11.65 17.22 -13.61
CA TYR A 343 10.32 17.77 -13.84
C TYR A 343 9.45 16.72 -14.53
N GLY A 344 8.36 16.35 -13.86
CA GLY A 344 7.32 15.48 -14.39
C GLY A 344 7.33 14.04 -13.87
N LEU A 345 6.31 13.31 -14.30
CA LEU A 345 6.09 11.91 -13.95
C LEU A 345 5.82 11.09 -15.21
N VAL A 346 6.47 9.94 -15.32
CA VAL A 346 6.19 8.96 -16.38
C VAL A 346 5.19 7.95 -15.87
N HIS A 347 4.16 7.70 -16.67
CA HIS A 347 3.15 6.69 -16.42
C HIS A 347 3.44 5.50 -17.32
N SER A 348 3.50 4.31 -16.75
CA SER A 348 3.56 3.06 -17.49
C SER A 348 2.43 2.16 -16.99
N VAL A 349 1.74 1.50 -17.92
CA VAL A 349 0.63 0.60 -17.58
C VAL A 349 0.98 -0.80 -18.04
N MET A 350 1.02 -1.74 -17.09
CA MET A 350 0.96 -3.17 -17.40
C MET A 350 -0.48 -3.53 -17.69
N ARG A 351 -0.79 -3.83 -18.95
CA ARG A 351 -2.14 -4.22 -19.39
C ARG A 351 -2.17 -5.71 -19.74
N PRO A 352 -3.27 -6.42 -19.46
CA PRO A 352 -3.45 -7.79 -19.92
C PRO A 352 -3.35 -7.88 -21.45
N LEU A 353 -2.79 -8.99 -21.93
CA LEU A 353 -2.78 -9.37 -23.34
C LEU A 353 -3.86 -10.43 -23.55
N ILE A 354 -4.87 -10.11 -24.35
CA ILE A 354 -5.96 -11.04 -24.67
C ILE A 354 -5.39 -12.19 -25.51
N GLY A 355 -5.56 -13.43 -25.04
CA GLY A 355 -5.10 -14.63 -25.74
C GLY A 355 -3.64 -15.01 -25.50
N ASP A 356 -2.89 -14.24 -24.70
CA ASP A 356 -1.54 -14.65 -24.25
C ASP A 356 -1.68 -15.68 -23.13
N THR A 357 -1.08 -16.86 -23.33
CA THR A 357 -1.12 -17.99 -22.37
C THR A 357 0.17 -18.12 -21.56
N SER A 358 1.07 -17.12 -21.62
CA SER A 358 2.26 -17.09 -20.76
C SER A 358 1.89 -16.97 -19.28
N ASP A 359 2.81 -17.35 -18.39
CA ASP A 359 2.63 -17.27 -16.93
C ASP A 359 2.36 -15.83 -16.46
N PHE A 360 2.82 -14.83 -17.24
CA PHE A 360 2.60 -13.42 -16.99
C PHE A 360 2.13 -12.68 -18.27
N PRO A 361 0.83 -12.76 -18.60
CA PRO A 361 0.27 -12.30 -19.88
C PRO A 361 -0.02 -10.79 -19.87
N PHE A 362 0.99 -9.99 -19.53
CA PHE A 362 0.90 -8.53 -19.49
C PHE A 362 1.83 -7.88 -20.51
N SER A 363 1.51 -6.66 -20.93
CA SER A 363 2.41 -5.80 -21.70
C SER A 363 2.57 -4.46 -21.01
N LEU A 364 3.80 -3.94 -20.98
CA LEU A 364 4.07 -2.61 -20.44
C LEU A 364 3.93 -1.57 -21.55
N THR A 365 2.98 -0.65 -21.39
CA THR A 365 2.74 0.46 -22.33
C THR A 365 3.02 1.78 -21.63
N ARG A 366 3.90 2.60 -22.20
CA ARG A 366 4.14 3.96 -21.70
C ARG A 366 2.97 4.86 -22.09
N ILE A 367 2.48 5.62 -21.11
CA ILE A 367 1.49 6.68 -21.31
C ILE A 367 2.23 8.01 -21.52
N PRO A 368 1.91 8.77 -22.59
CA PRO A 368 2.38 10.14 -22.72
C PRO A 368 1.74 10.98 -21.60
N ASN A 369 2.56 11.50 -20.69
CA ASN A 369 2.10 12.39 -19.63
C ASN A 369 2.64 13.81 -19.85
N ARG A 370 1.87 14.81 -19.42
CA ARG A 370 2.12 16.24 -19.65
C ARG A 370 2.39 17.02 -18.36
N THR A 371 2.59 16.37 -17.23
CA THR A 371 2.90 17.10 -16.00
C THR A 371 4.36 17.56 -16.00
N GLU A 372 4.59 18.87 -15.95
CA GLU A 372 5.93 19.48 -15.87
C GLU A 372 6.27 19.96 -14.44
N ARG A 373 5.62 19.39 -13.42
CA ARG A 373 5.85 19.76 -12.02
C ARG A 373 6.86 18.84 -11.36
N ILE A 374 7.65 19.38 -10.44
CA ILE A 374 8.51 18.58 -9.56
C ILE A 374 7.60 17.77 -8.63
N CYS A 375 7.83 16.47 -8.55
CA CYS A 375 7.19 15.60 -7.58
C CYS A 375 8.21 15.25 -6.48
N SER A 376 7.96 15.74 -5.26
CA SER A 376 8.80 15.48 -4.08
C SER A 376 8.41 14.18 -3.41
N ALA A 377 7.12 13.87 -3.35
CA ALA A 377 6.59 12.63 -2.79
C ALA A 377 5.34 12.19 -3.57
N LEU A 378 5.12 10.88 -3.66
CA LEU A 378 3.99 10.27 -4.35
C LEU A 378 3.56 9.02 -3.61
N SER A 379 2.25 8.84 -3.44
CA SER A 379 1.66 7.59 -2.97
C SER A 379 0.29 7.41 -3.59
N CYS A 380 0.03 6.20 -4.09
CA CYS A 380 -1.24 5.84 -4.68
C CYS A 380 -1.77 4.58 -4.00
N GLY A 381 -3.07 4.56 -3.74
CA GLY A 381 -3.78 3.38 -3.30
C GLY A 381 -4.27 2.53 -4.48
N SER A 382 -4.84 1.37 -4.18
CA SER A 382 -5.27 0.40 -5.19
C SER A 382 -6.43 0.90 -6.04
N SER A 383 -7.27 1.83 -5.57
CA SER A 383 -8.35 2.34 -6.44
C SER A 383 -7.87 3.26 -7.56
N GLY A 384 -6.63 3.77 -7.48
CA GLY A 384 -6.11 4.86 -8.31
C GLY A 384 -6.23 6.24 -7.68
N ARG A 385 -6.88 6.35 -6.51
CA ARG A 385 -6.74 7.53 -5.66
C ARG A 385 -5.34 7.58 -5.07
N GLY A 386 -4.79 8.77 -5.00
CA GLY A 386 -3.49 8.98 -4.40
C GLY A 386 -3.23 10.44 -4.11
N ILE A 387 -2.02 10.68 -3.67
CA ILE A 387 -1.52 12.00 -3.33
C ILE A 387 -0.14 12.13 -3.93
N TRP A 388 0.13 13.30 -4.48
CA TRP A 388 1.47 13.71 -4.82
C TRP A 388 1.71 15.08 -4.22
N ILE A 389 2.92 15.30 -3.74
CA ILE A 389 3.34 16.57 -3.16
C ILE A 389 4.40 17.14 -4.08
N ASP A 390 4.19 18.38 -4.51
CA ASP A 390 5.23 19.15 -5.18
C ASP A 390 6.21 19.76 -4.15
N CYS A 391 6.60 21.01 -4.30
CA CYS A 391 7.40 21.70 -3.28
C CYS A 391 6.63 21.94 -1.98
N LYS A 392 5.33 22.27 -2.03
CA LYS A 392 4.55 22.62 -0.83
C LYS A 392 3.08 22.24 -0.93
N SER A 393 2.60 21.97 -2.12
CA SER A 393 1.19 21.72 -2.41
C SER A 393 0.93 20.23 -2.44
N VAL A 394 0.00 19.81 -1.59
CA VAL A 394 -0.54 18.46 -1.56
C VAL A 394 -1.66 18.42 -2.57
N LEU A 395 -1.48 17.61 -3.61
CA LEU A 395 -2.37 17.53 -4.75
C LEU A 395 -2.97 16.12 -4.82
N ARG A 396 -4.19 16.01 -5.32
CA ARG A 396 -4.86 14.72 -5.48
C ARG A 396 -4.49 14.06 -6.81
N CYS A 397 -4.40 12.75 -6.72
CA CYS A 397 -4.40 11.84 -7.83
C CYS A 397 -5.75 11.13 -7.84
N SER A 398 -6.40 11.05 -9.00
CA SER A 398 -7.70 10.40 -9.15
C SER A 398 -7.69 9.41 -10.32
N PRO A 399 -8.46 8.32 -10.25
CA PRO A 399 -8.62 7.43 -11.38
C PRO A 399 -9.23 8.17 -12.58
N ALA A 400 -8.67 7.99 -13.77
CA ALA A 400 -9.15 8.58 -15.00
C ALA A 400 -9.10 7.56 -16.14
N PRO A 401 -10.13 7.51 -17.01
CA PRO A 401 -10.09 6.71 -18.21
C PRO A 401 -9.12 7.34 -19.20
N MET A 402 -8.39 6.49 -19.91
CA MET A 402 -7.45 6.87 -20.96
C MET A 402 -7.62 5.93 -22.14
N MET A 403 -7.76 6.49 -23.33
CA MET A 403 -7.72 5.70 -24.55
C MET A 403 -6.27 5.39 -24.92
N LEU A 404 -5.93 4.11 -25.00
CA LEU A 404 -4.64 3.68 -25.53
C LEU A 404 -4.71 3.54 -27.06
N PRO A 405 -3.56 3.57 -27.78
CA PRO A 405 -3.53 3.46 -29.24
C PRO A 405 -4.20 2.20 -29.81
N SER A 406 -4.38 1.14 -29.02
CA SER A 406 -5.11 -0.08 -29.42
C SER A 406 -6.63 0.07 -29.40
N SER A 407 -7.17 1.26 -29.14
CA SER A 407 -8.59 1.55 -28.91
C SER A 407 -9.19 0.93 -27.64
N ASP A 408 -8.35 0.42 -26.73
CA ASP A 408 -8.79 -0.05 -25.42
C ASP A 408 -8.81 1.11 -24.43
N ILE A 409 -9.94 1.25 -23.71
CA ILE A 409 -10.02 2.16 -22.56
C ILE A 409 -9.33 1.49 -21.39
N GLN A 410 -8.26 2.11 -20.90
CA GLN A 410 -7.58 1.73 -19.67
C GLN A 410 -7.79 2.79 -18.62
N TYR A 411 -7.79 2.40 -17.35
CA TYR A 411 -7.84 3.35 -16.26
C TYR A 411 -6.43 3.57 -15.74
N THR A 412 -6.07 4.84 -15.62
CA THR A 412 -4.81 5.28 -15.01
C THR A 412 -5.13 6.36 -13.98
N VAL A 413 -4.10 7.06 -13.53
CA VAL A 413 -4.21 8.20 -12.64
C VAL A 413 -4.12 9.48 -13.43
N ASP A 414 -5.02 10.42 -13.15
CA ASP A 414 -4.89 11.82 -13.55
C ASP A 414 -4.57 12.69 -12.32
N PHE A 415 -3.81 13.76 -12.57
CA PHE A 415 -3.38 14.68 -11.53
C PHE A 415 -4.29 15.89 -11.53
N VAL A 416 -5.03 16.05 -10.44
CA VAL A 416 -5.86 17.24 -10.26
C VAL A 416 -4.93 18.41 -9.96
N PRO A 417 -4.95 19.50 -10.77
CA PRO A 417 -4.01 20.60 -10.62
C PRO A 417 -4.24 21.45 -9.36
N ASN A 418 -5.43 21.32 -8.76
CA ASN A 418 -5.85 22.09 -7.60
C ASN A 418 -5.36 21.43 -6.30
N PRO A 419 -4.56 22.15 -5.49
CA PRO A 419 -4.10 21.63 -4.21
C PRO A 419 -5.26 21.43 -3.25
N VAL A 420 -5.26 20.29 -2.55
CA VAL A 420 -6.18 20.06 -1.42
C VAL A 420 -5.63 20.64 -0.13
N TRP A 421 -4.31 20.78 -0.03
CA TRP A 421 -3.65 21.35 1.14
C TRP A 421 -2.33 22.02 0.75
N THR A 422 -1.91 23.01 1.53
CA THR A 422 -0.59 23.63 1.40
C THR A 422 0.17 23.44 2.69
N LEU A 423 1.33 22.79 2.60
CA LEU A 423 2.24 22.60 3.72
C LEU A 423 2.84 23.95 4.14
N ASN A 424 3.03 24.11 5.45
CA ASN A 424 3.67 25.30 6.03
C ASN A 424 5.16 25.38 5.68
N THR A 425 5.78 24.24 5.39
CA THR A 425 7.21 24.11 5.06
C THR A 425 7.37 23.52 3.67
N ARG A 426 8.35 24.03 2.92
CA ARG A 426 8.74 23.44 1.64
C ARG A 426 9.40 22.08 1.88
N LEU A 427 8.98 21.07 1.13
CA LEU A 427 9.60 19.75 1.14
C LEU A 427 10.86 19.76 0.27
N ASN A 428 11.90 19.10 0.77
CA ASN A 428 13.04 18.69 -0.02
C ASN A 428 12.73 17.31 -0.66
N PRO A 429 12.72 17.18 -2.00
CA PRO A 429 12.47 15.91 -2.69
C PRO A 429 13.38 14.74 -2.29
N GLU A 430 14.55 15.01 -1.73
CA GLU A 430 15.52 13.97 -1.37
C GLU A 430 15.29 13.36 0.02
N THR A 431 14.65 14.11 0.90
CA THR A 431 14.47 13.74 2.32
C THR A 431 13.01 13.67 2.73
N ALA A 432 12.10 14.21 1.93
CA ALA A 432 10.67 14.14 2.18
C ALA A 432 10.22 12.68 2.30
N CYS A 433 9.46 12.40 3.35
CA CYS A 433 8.80 11.12 3.52
C CYS A 433 7.29 11.36 3.67
N MET A 434 6.50 10.47 3.07
CA MET A 434 5.05 10.52 3.09
C MET A 434 4.49 9.11 3.09
N ASP A 435 3.34 8.94 3.72
CA ASP A 435 2.50 7.76 3.53
C ASP A 435 1.03 8.18 3.39
N PHE A 436 0.24 7.32 2.76
CA PHE A 436 -1.17 7.56 2.46
C PHE A 436 -1.98 6.29 2.74
N ASP A 437 -2.94 6.38 3.65
CA ASP A 437 -3.94 5.34 3.87
C ASP A 437 -5.19 5.71 3.06
N GLU A 438 -5.34 5.04 1.91
CA GLU A 438 -6.47 5.25 1.02
C GLU A 438 -7.82 4.96 1.68
N GLY A 439 -7.91 3.88 2.47
CA GLY A 439 -9.16 3.49 3.14
C GLY A 439 -9.65 4.54 4.12
N MET A 440 -8.72 5.37 4.61
CA MET A 440 -8.95 6.38 5.62
C MET A 440 -8.96 7.81 5.06
N GLY A 441 -8.40 8.03 3.87
CA GLY A 441 -8.13 9.36 3.36
C GLY A 441 -7.14 10.13 4.24
N LEU A 442 -6.26 9.42 4.95
CA LEU A 442 -5.26 10.00 5.84
C LEU A 442 -3.92 10.06 5.14
N ILE A 443 -3.27 11.22 5.26
CA ILE A 443 -1.94 11.47 4.72
C ILE A 443 -1.06 11.84 5.91
N VAL A 444 0.14 11.28 5.97
CA VAL A 444 1.18 11.73 6.88
C VAL A 444 2.37 12.22 6.06
N VAL A 445 2.91 13.37 6.42
CA VAL A 445 4.05 14.00 5.75
C VAL A 445 5.09 14.36 6.80
N GLY A 446 6.29 13.79 6.68
CA GLY A 446 7.46 14.17 7.48
C GLY A 446 8.30 15.23 6.77
N THR A 447 8.78 16.21 7.52
CA THR A 447 9.66 17.29 7.03
C THR A 447 11.03 17.24 7.73
N GLU A 448 12.05 17.83 7.11
CA GLU A 448 13.41 17.93 7.68
C GLU A 448 13.46 18.68 9.02
N GLY A 449 12.47 19.50 9.34
CA GLY A 449 12.42 20.23 10.61
C GLY A 449 11.92 19.40 11.79
N GLY A 450 11.79 18.07 11.65
CA GLY A 450 11.15 17.22 12.66
C GLY A 450 9.64 17.44 12.80
N LYS A 451 9.03 18.22 11.91
CA LYS A 451 7.58 18.45 11.89
C LYS A 451 6.91 17.36 11.09
N VAL A 452 5.82 16.82 11.64
CA VAL A 452 4.98 15.83 11.00
C VAL A 452 3.58 16.40 10.85
N SER A 453 3.11 16.49 9.62
CA SER A 453 1.77 16.96 9.28
C SER A 453 0.87 15.78 8.95
N ILE A 454 -0.32 15.76 9.54
CA ILE A 454 -1.37 14.78 9.26
C ILE A 454 -2.52 15.51 8.61
N ILE A 455 -2.99 14.99 7.49
CA ILE A 455 -4.02 15.60 6.67
C ILE A 455 -5.13 14.58 6.48
N ASP A 456 -6.33 14.93 6.90
CA ASP A 456 -7.54 14.13 6.78
C ASP A 456 -8.47 14.70 5.72
N LEU A 457 -8.74 13.85 4.72
CA LEU A 457 -9.55 14.15 3.56
C LEU A 457 -11.03 13.69 3.68
N ALA A 458 -11.43 13.02 4.76
CA ALA A 458 -12.70 12.27 4.87
C ALA A 458 -13.94 13.03 5.41
#